data_AF-A0A4C1T199-F1
#
_entry.id   AF-A0A4C1T199-F1
#
_cell.length_a   1.000
_cell.length_b   1.000
_cell.length_c   1.000
_cell.angle_alpha   90.00
_cell.angle_beta   90.00
_cell.angle_gamma   90.00
#
_symmetry.space_group_name_H-M   'P 1'
#
loop_
_entity.id
_entity.type
_entity.pdbx_description
1 polymer ?
#
loop_
_entity_poly.entity_id
_entity_poly.type
_entity_poly.pdbx_seq_one_letter_code
_entity_poly.pdbx_strand_id
1 'polypeptide(L)'
;MTMLAVISAETTRFLEDQKSTGYPPYHPYLAPNNFYLFPSVKNKLRDQRFSSREKAVDAFKMHVLENIFIKTYKILKEQILHRILQSPVGAPNLNVEEYPLKAILARVVT
;
A
#
# COMPACT_ATOMS: atom_id res chain seq x y z
N MET A 1 -3.31 0.60 -28.62
CA MET A 1 -2.89 -0.68 -28.02
C MET A 1 -3.98 -1.10 -27.04
N THR A 2 -4.84 -1.99 -27.50
CA THR A 2 -6.12 -2.40 -26.91
C THR A 2 -5.90 -3.32 -25.69
N MET A 3 -6.21 -2.85 -24.47
CA MET A 3 -6.44 -3.74 -23.31
C MET A 3 -7.89 -4.26 -23.36
N LEU A 4 -8.22 -5.08 -24.35
CA LEU A 4 -9.49 -5.79 -24.42
C LEU A 4 -9.25 -7.22 -23.92
N ALA A 5 -9.88 -7.54 -22.78
CA ALA A 5 -10.11 -8.87 -22.22
C ALA A 5 -8.89 -9.76 -21.89
N VAL A 6 -8.43 -9.72 -20.63
CA VAL A 6 -7.54 -10.75 -20.02
C VAL A 6 -8.32 -11.65 -19.05
N ILE A 7 -9.62 -11.44 -18.84
CA ILE A 7 -10.39 -12.21 -17.88
C ILE A 7 -10.88 -13.50 -18.54
N SER A 8 -10.29 -14.64 -18.15
CA SER A 8 -10.69 -15.99 -18.58
C SER A 8 -12.01 -16.41 -17.94
N ALA A 9 -12.70 -17.37 -18.54
CA ALA A 9 -13.90 -18.00 -17.96
C ALA A 9 -13.63 -18.60 -16.57
N GLU A 10 -12.40 -19.04 -16.30
CA GLU A 10 -11.98 -19.53 -14.99
C GLU A 10 -11.82 -18.39 -13.97
N THR A 11 -11.24 -17.27 -14.39
CA THR A 11 -11.14 -16.05 -13.58
C THR A 11 -12.51 -15.46 -13.28
N THR A 12 -13.45 -15.53 -14.22
CA THR A 12 -14.82 -15.01 -14.06
C THR A 12 -15.57 -15.82 -13.00
N ARG A 13 -15.53 -17.15 -13.06
CA ARG A 13 -16.14 -18.03 -12.04
C ARG A 13 -15.55 -17.79 -10.65
N PHE A 14 -14.23 -17.67 -10.55
CA PHE A 14 -13.57 -17.35 -9.29
C PHE A 14 -13.99 -15.98 -8.72
N LEU A 15 -14.18 -14.98 -9.57
CA LEU A 15 -14.64 -13.63 -9.18
C LEU A 15 -16.15 -13.54 -8.92
N GLU A 16 -16.95 -14.44 -9.48
CA GLU A 16 -18.37 -14.59 -9.15
C GLU A 16 -18.54 -15.15 -7.73
N ASP A 17 -17.71 -16.14 -7.36
CA ASP A 17 -17.65 -16.67 -6.00
C ASP A 17 -17.10 -15.64 -5.00
N GLN A 18 -16.19 -14.77 -5.45
CA GLN A 18 -15.60 -13.68 -4.67
C GLN A 18 -16.25 -12.34 -5.03
N LYS A 19 -17.44 -12.01 -4.49
CA LYS A 19 -18.20 -10.74 -4.69
C LYS A 19 -17.34 -9.58 -5.19
N SER A 20 -17.14 -9.53 -6.51
CA SER A 20 -16.28 -8.54 -7.13
C SER A 20 -16.97 -7.19 -7.00
N THR A 21 -16.22 -6.19 -6.53
CA THR A 21 -16.74 -4.83 -6.46
C THR A 21 -17.02 -4.37 -7.90
N GLY A 22 -18.27 -3.99 -8.18
CA GLY A 22 -18.82 -3.73 -9.52
C GLY A 22 -18.21 -2.52 -10.23
N TYR A 23 -16.90 -2.53 -10.43
CA TYR A 23 -16.19 -1.51 -11.16
C TYR A 23 -16.62 -1.57 -12.63
N PRO A 24 -17.04 -0.43 -13.22
CA PRO A 24 -17.36 -0.39 -14.63
C PRO A 24 -16.11 -0.74 -15.46
N PRO A 25 -16.27 -1.48 -16.57
CA PRO A 25 -15.18 -1.77 -17.48
C PRO A 25 -14.48 -0.47 -17.92
N TYR A 26 -13.15 -0.52 -18.10
CA TYR A 26 -12.32 0.57 -18.65
C TYR A 26 -12.04 1.79 -17.78
N HIS A 27 -12.14 1.70 -16.45
CA HIS A 27 -11.61 2.73 -15.57
C HIS A 27 -10.37 2.26 -14.78
N PRO A 28 -9.20 2.13 -15.42
CA PRO A 28 -7.94 2.00 -14.69
C PRO A 28 -7.71 3.21 -13.76
N TYR A 29 -8.39 4.32 -14.05
CA TYR A 29 -8.54 5.52 -13.24
C TYR A 29 -9.50 5.39 -12.04
N LEU A 30 -9.91 4.19 -11.62
CA LEU A 30 -10.66 4.01 -10.36
C LEU A 30 -9.93 3.10 -9.37
N ALA A 31 -8.86 2.43 -9.81
CA ALA A 31 -8.07 1.58 -8.95
C ALA A 31 -7.07 2.43 -8.15
N PRO A 32 -7.12 2.44 -6.80
CA PRO A 32 -6.18 3.21 -5.97
C PRO A 32 -4.71 2.89 -6.26
N ASN A 33 -4.42 1.65 -6.68
CA ASN A 33 -3.09 1.19 -7.04
C ASN A 33 -2.51 1.94 -8.25
N ASN A 34 -3.34 2.29 -9.23
CA ASN A 34 -2.90 2.90 -10.49
C ASN A 34 -2.50 4.38 -10.35
N PHE A 35 -3.05 5.11 -9.38
CA PHE A 35 -2.72 6.52 -9.16
C PHE A 35 -1.75 6.79 -8.03
N TYR A 36 -1.77 5.94 -7.01
CA TYR A 36 -1.02 6.22 -5.80
C TYR A 36 0.18 5.29 -5.68
N LEU A 37 -0.07 3.97 -5.70
CA LEU A 37 0.97 2.98 -5.43
C LEU A 37 1.97 2.85 -6.58
N PHE A 38 1.50 2.62 -7.81
CA PHE A 38 2.40 2.40 -8.93
C PHE A 38 3.22 3.64 -9.30
N PRO A 39 2.64 4.87 -9.34
CA PRO A 39 3.45 6.05 -9.61
C PRO A 39 4.52 6.33 -8.54
N SER A 40 4.20 6.16 -7.25
CA SER A 40 5.16 6.42 -6.18
C SER A 40 6.31 5.41 -6.16
N VAL A 41 5.98 4.12 -6.30
CA VAL A 41 6.97 3.04 -6.35
C VAL A 41 7.81 3.14 -7.62
N LYS A 42 7.19 3.43 -8.78
CA LYS A 42 7.91 3.62 -10.05
C LYS A 42 8.87 4.81 -9.99
N ASN A 43 8.51 5.89 -9.30
CA ASN A 43 9.42 7.03 -9.10
C ASN A 43 10.61 6.68 -8.20
N LYS A 44 10.43 5.82 -7.19
CA LYS A 44 11.50 5.36 -6.30
C LYS A 44 12.45 4.37 -6.96
N LEU A 45 11.90 3.50 -7.81
CA LEU A 45 12.65 2.53 -8.62
C LEU A 45 13.25 3.15 -9.89
N ARG A 46 12.99 4.44 -10.15
CA ARG A 46 13.46 5.12 -11.34
C ARG A 46 14.99 5.08 -11.38
N ASP A 47 15.52 4.85 -12.58
CA ASP A 47 16.96 4.81 -12.87
C ASP A 47 17.73 3.67 -12.18
N GLN A 48 17.05 2.76 -11.48
CA GLN A 48 17.64 1.52 -10.97
C GLN A 48 17.65 0.43 -12.05
N ARG A 49 18.78 -0.27 -12.19
CA ARG A 49 18.90 -1.47 -13.01
C ARG A 49 19.11 -2.68 -12.09
N PHE A 50 18.32 -3.72 -12.29
CA PHE A 50 18.43 -4.95 -11.50
C PHE A 50 19.16 -6.01 -12.28
N SER A 51 20.13 -6.67 -11.62
CA SER A 51 20.90 -7.76 -12.21
C SER A 51 20.13 -9.07 -12.31
N SER A 52 19.01 -9.21 -11.57
CA SER A 52 18.16 -10.40 -11.57
C SER A 52 16.72 -10.05 -11.23
N ARG A 53 15.80 -10.98 -11.49
CA ARG A 53 14.37 -10.84 -11.18
C ARG A 53 14.15 -10.73 -9.67
N GLU A 54 14.86 -11.53 -8.89
CA GLU A 54 14.72 -11.61 -7.43
C GLU A 54 15.01 -10.25 -6.80
N LYS A 55 16.11 -9.61 -7.22
CA LYS A 55 16.46 -8.26 -6.75
C LYS A 55 15.43 -7.20 -7.12
N ALA A 56 14.82 -7.32 -8.31
CA ALA A 56 13.75 -6.40 -8.72
C ALA A 56 12.49 -6.58 -7.85
N VAL A 57 12.14 -7.83 -7.53
CA VAL A 57 10.99 -8.15 -6.66
C VAL A 57 11.25 -7.66 -5.24
N ASP A 58 12.46 -7.84 -4.70
CA ASP A 58 12.81 -7.39 -3.35
C ASP A 58 12.80 -5.87 -3.24
N ALA A 59 13.36 -5.17 -4.23
CA ALA A 59 13.29 -3.70 -4.29
C ALA A 59 11.85 -3.19 -4.38
N PHE A 60 11.00 -3.86 -5.17
CA PHE A 60 9.57 -3.53 -5.23
C PHE A 60 8.87 -3.74 -3.88
N LYS A 61 9.08 -4.90 -3.24
CA LYS A 61 8.52 -5.19 -1.91
C LYS A 61 8.94 -4.14 -0.89
N MET A 62 10.23 -3.81 -0.83
CA MET A 62 10.76 -2.81 0.09
C MET A 62 10.06 -1.45 -0.08
N HIS A 63 9.94 -0.94 -1.30
CA HIS A 63 9.32 0.38 -1.55
C HIS A 63 7.79 0.39 -1.40
N VAL A 64 7.11 -0.74 -1.62
CA VAL A 64 5.69 -0.89 -1.29
C VAL A 64 5.50 -0.82 0.23
N LEU A 65 6.34 -1.52 1.00
CA LEU A 65 6.29 -1.48 2.47
C LEU A 65 6.59 -0.09 3.01
N GLU A 66 7.61 0.60 2.49
CA GLU A 66 7.89 1.99 2.85
C GLU A 66 6.69 2.90 2.57
N ASN A 67 6.04 2.79 1.42
CA ASN A 67 4.85 3.58 1.08
C ASN A 67 3.68 3.30 2.04
N ILE A 68 3.40 2.02 2.30
CA ILE A 68 2.33 1.61 3.22
C ILE A 68 2.63 2.12 4.63
N PHE A 69 3.88 2.01 5.08
CA PHE A 69 4.33 2.44 6.39
C PHE A 69 4.23 3.96 6.57
N ILE A 70 4.75 4.75 5.62
CA ILE A 70 4.66 6.21 5.64
C ILE A 70 3.20 6.66 5.66
N LYS A 71 2.34 6.02 4.86
CA LYS A 71 0.91 6.35 4.82
C LYS A 71 0.22 6.02 6.14
N THR A 72 0.49 4.85 6.71
CA THR A 72 -0.10 4.41 7.97
C THR A 72 0.36 5.28 9.13
N TYR A 73 1.66 5.65 9.17
CA TYR A 73 2.21 6.57 10.16
C TYR A 73 1.56 7.96 10.05
N LYS A 74 1.38 8.48 8.83
CA LYS A 74 0.71 9.78 8.63
C LYS A 74 -0.74 9.76 9.11
N ILE A 75 -1.50 8.73 8.74
CA ILE A 75 -2.89 8.56 9.20
C ILE A 75 -2.94 8.46 10.74
N LEU A 76 -2.08 7.64 11.33
CA LEU A 76 -2.03 7.44 12.77
C LEU A 76 -1.64 8.74 13.50
N LYS A 77 -0.66 9.49 12.97
CA LYS A 77 -0.24 10.79 13.51
C LYS A 77 -1.38 11.80 13.50
N GLU A 78 -2.10 11.93 12.39
CA GLU A 78 -3.25 12.84 12.30
C GLU A 78 -4.40 12.41 13.23
N GLN A 79 -4.68 11.11 13.34
CA GLN A 79 -5.68 10.59 14.26
C GLN A 79 -5.33 10.79 15.74
N ILE A 80 -4.05 10.65 16.09
CA ILE A 80 -3.55 10.92 17.45
C ILE A 80 -3.59 12.41 17.73
N LEU A 81 -3.15 13.26 16.79
CA LEU A 81 -3.17 14.71 16.95
C LEU A 81 -4.60 15.23 17.12
N HIS A 82 -5.54 14.76 16.32
CA HIS A 82 -6.97 15.07 16.45
C HIS A 82 -7.52 14.67 17.83
N ARG A 83 -7.15 13.49 18.35
CA ARG A 83 -7.54 13.04 19.69
C ARG A 83 -6.93 13.88 20.81
N ILE A 84 -5.66 14.30 20.67
CA ILE A 84 -4.99 15.13 21.67
C ILE A 84 -5.61 16.53 21.71
N LEU A 85 -5.88 17.13 20.54
CA LEU A 85 -6.50 18.46 20.45
C LEU A 85 -7.94 18.49 20.95
N GLN A 86 -8.62 17.34 20.98
CA GLN A 86 -9.97 17.18 21.53
C GLN A 86 -9.99 16.62 22.96
N SER A 87 -8.83 16.32 23.56
CA SER A 87 -8.74 15.79 24.92
C SER A 87 -8.78 16.94 25.94
N PRO A 88 -9.67 16.89 26.96
CA PRO A 88 -9.69 17.88 28.05
C PRO A 88 -8.56 17.68 29.07
N VAL A 89 -7.76 16.61 28.95
CA VAL A 89 -6.68 16.26 29.89
C VAL A 89 -5.32 16.56 29.25
N GLY A 90 -4.49 17.29 29.99
CA GLY A 90 -3.16 17.76 29.58
C GLY A 90 -2.27 16.69 28.95
N ALA A 91 -1.43 17.13 28.01
CA ALA A 91 -0.69 16.31 27.05
C ALA A 91 0.01 15.08 27.66
N PRO A 92 -0.24 13.86 27.14
CA PRO A 92 0.53 12.69 27.53
C PRO A 92 1.94 12.71 26.92
N ASN A 93 2.92 12.32 27.72
CA ASN A 93 4.33 12.22 27.38
C ASN A 93 4.55 11.19 26.25
N LEU A 94 5.01 11.66 25.08
CA LEU A 94 5.25 10.86 23.87
C LEU A 94 6.60 10.15 23.94
N ASN A 95 6.68 9.05 24.72
CA ASN A 95 7.66 8.01 24.42
C ASN A 95 7.06 7.12 23.32
N VAL A 96 7.21 7.56 22.07
CA VAL A 96 6.94 6.72 20.89
C VAL A 96 8.07 5.69 20.82
N GLU A 97 7.95 4.63 21.60
CA GLU A 97 8.85 3.50 21.49
C GLU A 97 8.80 2.95 20.06
N GLU A 98 9.96 2.78 19.43
CA GLU A 98 10.18 2.19 18.09
C GLU A 98 9.67 0.75 17.94
N TYR A 99 9.17 0.16 19.03
CA TYR A 99 8.76 -1.23 19.17
C TYR A 99 7.62 -1.72 18.26
N PRO A 100 6.53 -0.97 17.95
CA PRO A 100 5.46 -1.49 17.12
C PRO A 100 5.87 -1.59 15.64
N LEU A 101 6.83 -0.77 15.21
CA LEU A 101 7.29 -0.72 13.82
C LEU A 101 8.16 -1.93 13.47
N LYS A 102 9.05 -2.34 14.39
CA LYS A 102 9.83 -3.59 14.26
C LYS A 102 8.96 -4.83 14.23
N ALA A 103 7.91 -4.90 15.05
CA ALA A 103 7.02 -6.05 15.13
C ALA A 103 6.15 -6.23 13.87
N ILE A 104 5.72 -5.12 13.25
CA ILE A 104 4.96 -5.15 11.98
C ILE A 104 5.87 -5.57 10.82
N LEU A 105 7.10 -5.05 10.76
CA LEU A 105 8.10 -5.46 9.76
C LEU A 105 8.42 -6.97 9.86
N ALA A 106 8.60 -7.50 11.07
CA ALA A 106 8.87 -8.93 11.28
C ALA A 106 7.74 -9.85 10.79
N ARG A 107 6.48 -9.41 10.84
CA ARG A 107 5.30 -10.18 10.39
C ARG A 107 5.07 -10.17 8.89
N VAL A 108 5.61 -9.16 8.19
CA VAL A 108 5.44 -9.00 6.75
C VAL A 108 6.62 -9.59 5.96
N VAL A 109 7.75 -9.80 6.64
CA VAL A 109 8.97 -10.40 6.07
C VAL A 109 9.02 -11.94 6.21
N THR A 110 8.20 -12.55 7.07
CA THR A 110 8.01 -14.02 7.19
C THR A 110 6.97 -14.54 6.23
#